data_AF-A0A7X6Q1Y6-F1
#
_entry.id   AF-A0A7X6Q1Y6-F1
#
_cell.length_a   1.000
_cell.length_b   1.000
_cell.length_c   1.000
_cell.angle_alpha   90.00
_cell.angle_beta   90.00
_cell.angle_gamma   90.00
#
_symmetry.space_group_name_H-M   'P 1'
#
loop_
_entity.id
_entity.type
_entity.pdbx_description
1 polymer ?
#
loop_
_entity_poly.entity_id
_entity_poly.type
_entity_poly.pdbx_seq_one_letter_code
_entity_poly.pdbx_strand_id
1 'polypeptide(L)' 'DFLKKRNIEHIKFVCLIAAPEGIEKLHGQHPDVPIFCAGLDDYLDDHAYIVPGLGDAGDRLFGTK' A
#
# COMPACT_ATOMS: atom_id res chain seq x y z
N ASP A 1 13.11 -1.14 -0.61
CA ASP A 1 14.53 -1.08 -0.21
C ASP A 1 15.04 -2.11 0.80
N PHE A 2 14.52 -2.16 2.03
CA PHE A 2 15.10 -2.96 3.12
C PHE A 2 15.35 -4.44 2.78
N LEU A 3 14.37 -5.07 2.10
CA LEU A 3 14.43 -6.47 1.66
C LEU A 3 15.46 -6.66 0.54
N LYS A 4 15.46 -5.78 -0.46
CA LYS A 4 16.39 -5.84 -1.61
C LYS A 4 17.85 -5.65 -1.20
N LYS A 5 18.13 -4.80 -0.21
CA LYS A 5 19.47 -4.65 0.39
C LYS A 5 20.01 -5.94 1.02
N ARG A 6 19.15 -6.94 1.25
CA ARG A 6 19.49 -8.27 1.76
C ARG A 6 19.47 -9.34 0.66
N ASN A 7 19.51 -8.92 -0.60
CA ASN A 7 19.48 -9.80 -1.78
C ASN A 7 18.21 -10.68 -1.86
N ILE A 8 17.07 -10.18 -1.38
CA ILE A 8 15.78 -10.82 -1.61
C ILE A 8 15.28 -10.38 -2.99
N GLU A 9 15.21 -11.33 -3.92
CA GLU A 9 14.88 -11.06 -5.33
C GLU A 9 13.39 -11.24 -5.64
N HIS A 10 12.70 -12.12 -4.93
CA HIS A 10 11.29 -12.43 -5.18
C HIS A 10 10.39 -11.82 -4.11
N ILE A 11 9.94 -10.59 -4.39
CA ILE A 11 9.06 -9.83 -3.49
C ILE A 11 7.71 -9.68 -4.16
N LYS A 12 6.64 -9.91 -3.41
CA LYS A 12 5.26 -9.60 -3.83
C LYS A 12 4.67 -8.67 -2.78
N PHE A 13 4.06 -7.57 -3.21
CA PHE A 13 3.34 -6.68 -2.32
C PHE A 13 1.86 -7.05 -2.33
N VAL A 14 1.27 -7.26 -1.16
CA VAL A 14 -0.14 -7.65 -1.01
C VAL A 14 -0.81 -6.71 -0.01
N CYS A 15 -1.93 -6.10 -0.39
CA CYS A 15 -2.70 -5.20 0.46
C CYS A 15 -4.22 -5.34 0.23
N LEU A 16 -5.02 -4.84 1.17
CA LEU A 16 -6.48 -4.85 1.06
C LEU A 16 -6.98 -3.73 0.14
N ILE A 17 -6.57 -2.49 0.41
CA ILE A 17 -6.97 -1.32 -0.37
C ILE A 17 -5.70 -0.52 -0.71
N ALA A 18 -5.63 -0.01 -1.94
CA ALA A 18 -4.58 0.88 -2.40
C ALA A 18 -5.20 2.10 -3.09
N ALA A 19 -4.47 3.22 -3.08
CA ALA A 19 -4.76 4.39 -3.89
C ALA A 19 -3.78 4.49 -5.09
N PRO A 20 -4.15 5.14 -6.20
CA PRO A 20 -3.32 5.23 -7.41
C PRO A 20 -1.95 5.82 -7.13
N GLU A 21 -1.86 6.86 -6.30
CA GLU A 21 -0.62 7.55 -5.93
C GLU A 21 0.35 6.61 -5.20
N GLY A 22 -0.18 5.70 -4.37
CA GLY A 22 0.60 4.69 -3.68
C GLY A 22 1.16 3.63 -4.63
N ILE A 23 0.35 3.19 -5.60
CA ILE A 23 0.76 2.24 -6.64
C ILE A 23 1.86 2.86 -7.52
N GLU A 24 1.65 4.07 -8.02
CA GLU A 24 2.61 4.79 -8.87
C GLU A 24 3.93 5.00 -8.14
N LYS A 25 3.88 5.39 -6.87
CA LYS A 25 5.09 5.57 -6.05
C LYS A 25 5.85 4.25 -5.85
N LEU A 26 5.15 3.17 -5.50
CA LEU A 26 5.78 1.87 -5.27
C LEU A 26 6.37 1.31 -6.56
N HIS A 27 5.60 1.26 -7.65
CA HIS A 27 6.10 0.77 -8.94
C HIS A 27 7.17 1.68 -9.54
N GLY A 28 7.09 3.00 -9.35
CA GLY A 28 8.12 3.94 -9.80
C GLY A 28 9.48 3.68 -9.14
N GLN A 29 9.48 3.26 -7.87
CA GLN A 29 10.71 2.91 -7.15
C GLN A 29 11.12 1.43 -7.33
N HIS A 30 10.15 0.54 -7.45
CA HIS A 30 10.31 -0.92 -7.46
C HIS A 30 9.45 -1.56 -8.57
N PRO A 31 9.78 -1.32 -9.86
CA PRO A 31 8.95 -1.76 -10.98
C PRO A 31 8.87 -3.29 -11.15
N ASP A 32 9.81 -4.01 -10.53
CA ASP A 32 9.90 -5.47 -10.50
C ASP A 32 9.01 -6.12 -9.42
N VAL A 33 8.42 -5.35 -8.51
CA VAL A 33 7.59 -5.86 -7.42
C VAL A 33 6.12 -5.88 -7.85
N PRO A 34 5.52 -7.04 -8.14
CA PRO A 34 4.10 -7.11 -8.45
C PRO A 34 3.25 -6.74 -7.22
N ILE A 35 2.18 -5.98 -7.48
CA ILE A 35 1.19 -5.53 -6.50
C ILE A 35 -0.09 -6.33 -6.67
N PHE A 36 -0.55 -6.95 -5.60
CA PHE A 36 -1.84 -7.63 -5.52
C PHE A 36 -2.71 -6.89 -4.50
N CYS A 37 -3.79 -6.28 -4.98
CA CYS A 37 -4.70 -5.51 -4.13
C CYS A 37 -6.13 -6.03 -4.26
N ALA A 38 -6.87 -6.08 -3.14
CA ALA A 38 -8.28 -6.48 -3.17
C ALA A 38 -9.21 -5.35 -3.66
N GLY A 39 -8.83 -4.09 -3.47
CA GLY A 39 -9.55 -2.91 -3.94
C GLY A 39 -8.62 -1.77 -4.35
N LEU A 40 -8.90 -1.15 -5.49
CA LEU A 40 -8.27 0.10 -5.89
C LEU A 40 -9.30 1.22 -5.72
N ASP A 41 -9.00 2.12 -4.81
CA ASP A 41 -9.83 3.27 -4.47
C ASP A 41 -9.35 4.53 -5.21
N ASP A 42 -9.99 5.67 -4.98
CA ASP A 42 -9.93 6.80 -5.91
C ASP A 42 -8.67 7.67 -5.75
N TYR A 43 -8.33 8.06 -4.51
CA TYR A 43 -7.24 9.00 -4.24
C TYR A 43 -6.80 8.97 -2.76
N LEU A 44 -5.71 9.67 -2.45
CA LEU A 44 -5.32 10.04 -1.09
C LEU A 44 -5.80 11.46 -0.75
N ASP A 45 -6.45 11.64 0.39
CA ASP A 45 -6.82 12.97 0.89
C ASP A 45 -5.62 13.75 1.49
N ASP A 46 -5.86 14.98 1.95
CA ASP A 46 -4.83 15.86 2.53
C ASP A 46 -4.18 15.30 3.81
N HIS A 47 -4.81 14.31 4.46
CA HIS A 47 -4.29 13.61 5.63
C HIS A 47 -3.66 12.25 5.25
N ALA A 48 -3.52 11.96 3.96
CA ALA A 48 -3.03 10.71 3.40
C ALA A 48 -3.88 9.47 3.74
N TYR A 49 -5.17 9.65 4.00
CA TYR A 49 -6.13 8.54 4.02
C TYR A 49 -6.56 8.20 2.59
N ILE A 50 -6.73 6.90 2.33
CA ILE A 50 -7.34 6.43 1.09
C ILE A 50 -8.83 6.75 1.11
N VAL A 51 -9.35 7.26 -0.01
CA VAL A 51 -10.78 7.62 -0.18
C VAL A 51 -11.40 6.77 -1.30
N PRO A 52 -12.55 6.10 -1.06
CA PRO A 52 -13.34 6.07 0.18
C PRO A 52 -12.67 5.32 1.34
N GLY A 53 -11.80 4.34 1.05
CA GLY A 53 -10.95 3.63 1.98
C GLY A 53 -11.67 2.96 3.15
N LEU A 54 -10.93 2.81 4.25
CA LEU A 54 -11.42 2.17 5.47
C LEU A 54 -11.10 2.96 6.75
N GLY A 55 -10.58 4.19 6.62
CA GLY A 55 -10.05 4.95 7.75
C GLY A 55 -8.77 4.32 8.31
N ASP A 56 -8.56 4.42 9.63
CA ASP A 56 -7.40 3.81 10.27
C ASP A 56 -7.56 2.29 10.40
N ALA A 57 -6.75 1.55 9.64
CA ALA A 57 -6.79 0.08 9.64
C ALA A 57 -6.36 -0.53 10.97
N GLY A 58 -5.38 0.07 11.65
CA GLY A 58 -4.82 -0.43 12.90
C GLY A 58 -5.82 -0.29 14.04
N ASP A 59 -6.38 0.92 14.20
CA ASP A 59 -7.38 1.18 15.22
C ASP A 59 -8.62 0.32 15.05
N ARG A 60 -9.07 0.11 13.80
CA ARG A 60 -10.22 -0.76 13.53
C ARG A 60 -9.92 -2.23 13.80
N LEU A 61 -8.69 -2.69 13.56
CA LEU A 61 -8.31 -4.08 13.75
C LEU A 61 -8.08 -4.41 15.24
N PHE A 62 -7.47 -3.50 15.99
CA PHE A 62 -7.06 -3.73 17.37
C PHE A 62 -7.97 -3.05 18.41
N GLY A 63 -8.92 -2.22 17.98
CA GLY A 63 -9.86 -1.52 18.86
C GLY A 63 -9.21 -0.41 19.68
N THR A 64 -8.21 0.28 19.12
CA THR A 64 -7.45 1.35 19.78
C THR A 64 -7.93 2.75 19.39
N LYS A 65 -7.50 3.76 20.17
CA LYS A 65 -7.55 5.21 19.89
C LYS A 65 -6.59 5.98 20.80
#